data_AF-A0A943THZ8-F1
#
_entry.id   AF-A0A943THZ8-F1
#
_cell.length_a   1.000
_cell.length_b   1.000
_cell.length_c   1.000
_cell.angle_alpha   90.00
_cell.angle_beta   90.00
_cell.angle_gamma   90.00
#
_symmetry.space_group_name_H-M   'P 1'
#
loop_
_entity.id
_entity.type
_entity.pdbx_description
1 polymer ?
#
loop_
_entity_poly.entity_id
_entity_poly.type
_entity_poly.pdbx_seq_one_letter_code
_entity_poly.pdbx_strand_id
1 'polypeptide(L)'
;MKRRKLAKLITTFIMFGLLTGCGASGGTPDDYATNEDYTSTEGTATSTNTTTGSSGISKDSIKVGVLYISDPSEGSGYSYTHDLGIQGMQENLGLDSDQIVRKIADDGDAAATEKAIKDCISEGCNIIFTTSWGYMETTAALAEQYPDVYFSHGTGYLSNGKNFNNYFGRIYQARYLSGIVAGMNTKSNKIGYVAAQDSSNSEVTGGIDAFAIGVESVNSDAQIYVVVTNSWYDPDKEKAASEKLLDMGCDVMAQHCDTPYPQTLAQERGVYGIGYNSDMSKETPDSCLTSVIWNWSAYYTSAVKSIINGTWDGSNYYGGMAEGLVGITNLASFVADGTQEKVDEATASILSGQNNVFDGVLKTNTGETIGAENQTLDDATITGGINWYYHNVNIVE
;
A
#
# COMPACT_ATOMS: atom_id res chain seq x y z
N MET A 1 -7.18 -16.92 -63.03
CA MET A 1 -6.82 -17.44 -61.68
C MET A 1 -6.84 -16.30 -60.69
N LYS A 2 -7.79 -16.35 -59.74
CA LYS A 2 -8.05 -15.30 -58.73
C LYS A 2 -6.89 -15.23 -57.73
N ARG A 3 -6.31 -14.06 -57.49
CA ARG A 3 -5.56 -13.74 -56.27
C ARG A 3 -6.11 -12.43 -55.69
N ARG A 4 -7.03 -12.57 -54.74
CA ARG A 4 -7.45 -11.52 -53.81
C ARG A 4 -6.30 -11.31 -52.82
N LYS A 5 -5.77 -10.10 -52.71
CA LYS A 5 -5.05 -9.65 -51.51
C LYS A 5 -5.97 -8.67 -50.80
N LEU A 6 -6.58 -9.16 -49.73
CA LEU A 6 -7.43 -8.39 -48.82
C LEU A 6 -6.50 -7.72 -47.80
N ALA A 7 -6.61 -6.40 -47.68
CA ALA A 7 -5.96 -5.61 -46.65
C ALA A 7 -6.47 -6.05 -45.27
N LYS A 8 -5.55 -6.33 -44.34
CA LYS A 8 -5.89 -6.53 -42.93
C LYS A 8 -5.96 -5.15 -42.28
N LEU A 9 -7.19 -4.69 -42.07
CA LEU A 9 -7.52 -3.59 -41.16
C LEU A 9 -7.37 -4.14 -39.73
N ILE A 10 -6.41 -3.62 -38.95
CA ILE A 10 -6.32 -3.88 -37.52
C ILE A 10 -7.22 -2.85 -36.85
N THR A 11 -8.41 -3.27 -36.45
CA THR A 11 -9.32 -2.45 -35.64
C THR A 11 -9.01 -2.77 -34.18
N THR A 12 -8.25 -1.90 -33.52
CA THR A 12 -8.07 -1.91 -32.06
C THR A 12 -9.39 -1.47 -31.42
N PHE A 13 -10.11 -2.41 -30.79
CA PHE A 13 -11.27 -2.12 -29.97
C PHE A 13 -10.76 -1.75 -28.57
N ILE A 14 -10.59 -0.45 -28.29
CA ILE A 14 -10.43 0.05 -26.92
C ILE A 14 -11.85 0.23 -26.38
N MET A 15 -12.28 -0.70 -25.53
CA MET A 15 -13.56 -0.63 -24.84
C MET A 15 -13.36 0.27 -23.62
N PHE A 16 -13.64 1.56 -23.78
CA PHE A 16 -13.78 2.50 -22.67
C PHE A 16 -15.03 2.13 -21.88
N GLY A 17 -14.86 1.49 -20.72
CA GLY A 17 -15.90 1.33 -19.71
C GLY A 17 -16.08 2.64 -18.96
N LEU A 18 -16.96 3.52 -19.46
CA LEU A 18 -17.47 4.66 -18.72
C LEU A 18 -18.42 4.15 -17.63
N LEU A 19 -17.98 4.17 -16.36
CA LEU A 19 -18.88 4.00 -15.22
C LEU A 19 -19.48 5.37 -14.86
N THR A 20 -20.54 5.74 -15.57
CA THR A 20 -21.54 6.67 -15.05
C THR A 20 -22.43 5.93 -14.05
N GLY A 21 -22.37 6.30 -12.78
CA GLY A 21 -23.25 5.80 -11.74
C GLY A 21 -23.62 6.89 -10.73
N CYS A 22 -24.66 7.67 -11.04
CA CYS A 22 -25.39 8.43 -10.02
C CYS A 22 -26.18 7.45 -9.14
N GLY A 23 -26.02 7.53 -7.82
CA GLY A 23 -26.89 6.80 -6.90
C GLY A 23 -26.42 6.89 -5.45
N ALA A 24 -26.86 7.94 -4.74
CA ALA A 24 -26.79 8.00 -3.30
C ALA A 24 -27.70 6.92 -2.68
N SER A 25 -27.11 5.96 -1.97
CA SER A 25 -27.78 5.15 -0.95
C SER A 25 -26.73 4.67 0.04
N GLY A 26 -26.91 4.96 1.33
CA GLY A 26 -25.97 4.69 2.41
C GLY A 26 -25.62 3.20 2.55
N GLY A 27 -24.48 2.82 1.99
CA GLY A 27 -23.77 1.60 2.33
C GLY A 27 -22.83 1.86 3.52
N THR A 28 -22.71 0.86 4.39
CA THR A 28 -21.66 0.80 5.42
C THR A 28 -20.30 1.02 4.76
N PRO A 29 -19.39 1.84 5.32
CA PRO A 29 -18.08 2.05 4.71
C PRO A 29 -17.34 0.71 4.63
N ASP A 30 -17.03 0.32 3.40
CA ASP A 30 -16.53 -0.99 3.04
C ASP A 30 -15.00 -0.93 3.01
N ASP A 31 -14.33 -1.45 4.04
CA ASP A 31 -12.87 -1.63 4.01
C ASP A 31 -12.48 -2.82 3.12
N TYR A 32 -13.46 -3.54 2.58
CA TYR A 32 -13.27 -4.68 1.71
C TYR A 32 -13.15 -4.20 0.26
N ALA A 33 -11.92 -4.21 -0.25
CA ALA A 33 -11.72 -4.29 -1.68
C ALA A 33 -11.68 -5.77 -2.08
N THR A 34 -12.83 -6.36 -2.40
CA THR A 34 -12.86 -7.65 -3.12
C THR A 34 -12.40 -7.41 -4.54
N ASN A 35 -11.42 -8.20 -5.00
CA ASN A 35 -10.90 -8.12 -6.37
C ASN A 35 -11.68 -9.07 -7.27
N GLU A 36 -13.00 -8.85 -7.43
CA GLU A 36 -13.85 -9.75 -8.26
C GLU A 36 -13.44 -9.77 -9.74
N ASP A 37 -12.71 -8.76 -10.24
CA ASP A 37 -12.37 -8.59 -11.66
C ASP A 37 -10.87 -8.67 -12.00
N TYR A 38 -10.04 -9.37 -11.20
CA TYR A 38 -8.64 -9.61 -11.59
C TYR A 38 -8.55 -10.54 -12.81
N THR A 39 -8.53 -9.95 -14.02
CA THR A 39 -7.98 -10.59 -15.21
C THR A 39 -6.48 -10.36 -15.23
N SER A 40 -5.71 -11.41 -14.94
CA SER A 40 -4.28 -11.46 -15.24
C SER A 40 -4.08 -11.12 -16.73
N THR A 41 -3.46 -10.00 -17.04
CA THR A 41 -2.94 -9.77 -18.38
C THR A 41 -1.75 -10.71 -18.55
N GLU A 42 -1.99 -11.84 -19.23
CA GLU A 42 -0.92 -12.74 -19.70
C GLU A 42 -0.01 -11.95 -20.65
N GLY A 43 1.03 -11.32 -20.10
CA GLY A 43 2.16 -10.84 -20.86
C GLY A 43 2.78 -12.02 -21.58
N THR A 44 2.84 -11.98 -22.91
CA THR A 44 3.40 -13.04 -23.75
C THR A 44 4.94 -13.10 -23.57
N ALA A 45 5.40 -13.68 -22.47
CA ALA A 45 6.79 -14.01 -22.26
C ALA A 45 7.11 -15.28 -23.05
N THR A 46 8.01 -15.14 -24.03
CA THR A 46 8.49 -16.26 -24.86
C THR A 46 9.24 -17.25 -23.97
N SER A 47 8.63 -18.40 -23.72
CA SER A 47 9.13 -19.42 -22.80
C SER A 47 10.41 -20.09 -23.33
N THR A 48 11.53 -19.87 -22.65
CA THR A 48 12.64 -20.84 -22.63
C THR A 48 12.46 -21.74 -21.42
N ASN A 49 11.86 -22.91 -21.66
CA ASN A 49 11.65 -23.98 -20.69
C ASN A 49 12.99 -24.45 -20.09
N THR A 50 13.24 -24.10 -18.82
CA THR A 50 14.09 -24.90 -17.93
C THR A 50 13.80 -24.54 -16.47
N THR A 51 12.69 -25.04 -15.93
CA THR A 51 12.53 -25.20 -14.47
C THR A 51 11.70 -26.43 -14.19
N THR A 52 12.19 -27.26 -13.27
CA THR A 52 11.50 -28.42 -12.67
C THR A 52 10.21 -27.94 -12.01
N GLY A 53 9.08 -28.08 -12.70
CA GLY A 53 7.76 -27.72 -12.16
C GLY A 53 7.42 -28.60 -10.97
N SER A 54 7.33 -27.98 -9.79
CA SER A 54 6.59 -28.57 -8.67
C SER A 54 5.13 -28.67 -9.11
N SER A 55 4.51 -29.84 -8.95
CA SER A 55 3.06 -29.96 -9.12
C SER A 55 2.38 -29.03 -8.11
N GLY A 56 1.53 -28.11 -8.58
CA GLY A 56 0.80 -27.19 -7.70
C GLY A 56 -0.01 -27.90 -6.62
N ILE A 57 -0.33 -27.19 -5.53
CA ILE A 57 -1.10 -27.72 -4.41
C ILE A 57 -2.58 -27.52 -4.71
N SER A 58 -3.40 -28.57 -4.69
CA SER A 58 -4.84 -28.40 -4.96
C SER A 58 -5.49 -27.44 -3.97
N LYS A 59 -6.47 -26.66 -4.44
CA LYS A 59 -7.25 -25.73 -3.61
C LYS A 59 -7.78 -26.37 -2.32
N ASP A 60 -8.30 -27.60 -2.40
CA ASP A 60 -8.87 -28.31 -1.24
C ASP A 60 -7.81 -28.76 -0.22
N SER A 61 -6.52 -28.61 -0.53
CA SER A 61 -5.40 -29.01 0.33
C SER A 61 -4.49 -27.86 0.71
N ILE A 62 -4.67 -26.67 0.10
CA ILE A 62 -3.87 -25.50 0.47
C ILE A 62 -4.24 -25.07 1.89
N LYS A 63 -3.24 -24.72 2.69
CA LYS A 63 -3.43 -24.14 4.01
C LYS A 63 -2.51 -22.95 4.20
N VAL A 64 -3.07 -21.83 4.65
CA VAL A 64 -2.41 -20.53 4.72
C VAL A 64 -2.19 -20.15 6.18
N GLY A 65 -0.95 -19.90 6.55
CA GLY A 65 -0.58 -19.31 7.83
C GLY A 65 -0.37 -17.81 7.69
N VAL A 66 -0.73 -17.05 8.72
CA VAL A 66 -0.45 -15.61 8.81
C VAL A 66 -0.04 -15.24 10.24
N LEU A 67 1.02 -14.44 10.38
CA LEU A 67 1.51 -13.89 11.63
C LEU A 67 1.26 -12.39 11.68
N TYR A 68 0.61 -11.91 12.74
CA TYR A 68 0.32 -10.50 13.01
C TYR A 68 1.13 -9.98 14.21
N ILE A 69 1.46 -8.68 14.19
CA ILE A 69 2.14 -7.99 15.29
C ILE A 69 1.18 -7.59 16.42
N SER A 70 -0.09 -7.36 16.10
CA SER A 70 -1.14 -7.01 17.06
C SER A 70 -2.44 -7.77 16.75
N ASP A 71 -3.43 -7.68 17.65
CA ASP A 71 -4.71 -8.35 17.47
C ASP A 71 -5.55 -7.62 16.40
N PRO A 72 -5.87 -8.27 15.26
CA PRO A 72 -6.69 -7.63 14.22
C PRO A 72 -8.12 -7.34 14.67
N SER A 73 -8.60 -7.96 15.75
CA SER A 73 -9.95 -7.70 16.29
C SER A 73 -10.11 -6.30 16.90
N GLU A 74 -9.02 -5.55 17.06
CA GLU A 74 -9.05 -4.13 17.42
C GLU A 74 -9.71 -3.26 16.33
N GLY A 75 -9.88 -3.79 15.11
CA GLY A 75 -10.73 -3.20 14.07
C GLY A 75 -10.14 -1.99 13.36
N SER A 76 -8.86 -1.67 13.57
CA SER A 76 -8.15 -0.58 12.88
C SER A 76 -6.64 -0.86 12.82
N GLY A 77 -5.93 -0.10 11.98
CA GLY A 77 -4.46 -0.16 11.88
C GLY A 77 -3.92 -1.33 11.06
N TYR A 78 -2.62 -1.58 11.20
CA TYR A 78 -1.84 -2.41 10.28
C TYR A 78 -2.25 -3.89 10.28
N SER A 79 -2.30 -4.55 11.45
CA SER A 79 -2.73 -5.96 11.56
C SER A 79 -4.17 -6.18 11.08
N TYR A 80 -5.06 -5.23 11.36
CA TYR A 80 -6.45 -5.27 10.88
C TYR A 80 -6.52 -5.28 9.35
N THR A 81 -5.78 -4.41 8.68
CA THR A 81 -5.78 -4.36 7.20
C THR A 81 -5.21 -5.63 6.58
N HIS A 82 -4.18 -6.23 7.18
CA HIS A 82 -3.68 -7.54 6.73
C HIS A 82 -4.72 -8.64 6.92
N ASP A 83 -5.46 -8.64 8.03
CA ASP A 83 -6.52 -9.63 8.25
C ASP A 83 -7.67 -9.46 7.26
N LEU A 84 -8.10 -8.23 6.96
CA LEU A 84 -9.04 -7.96 5.86
C LEU A 84 -8.52 -8.51 4.53
N GLY A 85 -7.24 -8.34 4.23
CA GLY A 85 -6.61 -8.94 3.06
C GLY A 85 -6.70 -10.47 3.04
N ILE A 86 -6.46 -11.12 4.17
CA ILE A 86 -6.56 -12.59 4.29
C ILE A 86 -8.01 -13.04 4.09
N GLN A 87 -8.98 -12.32 4.66
CA GLN A 87 -10.39 -12.65 4.47
C GLN A 87 -10.83 -12.41 3.01
N GLY A 88 -10.39 -11.32 2.37
CA GLY A 88 -10.65 -11.07 0.95
C GLY A 88 -10.01 -12.14 0.04
N MET A 89 -8.79 -12.60 0.36
CA MET A 89 -8.18 -13.74 -0.35
C MET A 89 -8.98 -15.03 -0.15
N GLN A 90 -9.41 -15.29 1.08
CA GLN A 90 -10.25 -16.44 1.41
C GLN A 90 -11.54 -16.45 0.57
N GLU A 91 -12.20 -15.30 0.45
CA GLU A 91 -13.40 -15.13 -0.37
C GLU A 91 -13.10 -15.30 -1.87
N ASN A 92 -12.11 -14.58 -2.41
CA ASN A 92 -11.74 -14.61 -3.83
C ASN A 92 -11.37 -16.03 -4.31
N LEU A 93 -10.77 -16.84 -3.44
CA LEU A 93 -10.35 -18.20 -3.77
C LEU A 93 -11.37 -19.26 -3.34
N GLY A 94 -12.39 -18.90 -2.56
CA GLY A 94 -13.34 -19.84 -1.97
C GLY A 94 -12.63 -20.89 -1.11
N LEU A 95 -11.81 -20.42 -0.16
CA LEU A 95 -11.17 -21.24 0.86
C LEU A 95 -12.03 -21.32 2.13
N ASP A 96 -12.04 -22.48 2.77
CA ASP A 96 -12.74 -22.70 4.03
C ASP A 96 -11.96 -22.12 5.22
N SER A 97 -12.66 -21.78 6.30
CA SER A 97 -12.05 -21.12 7.46
C SER A 97 -11.00 -21.97 8.18
N ASP A 98 -11.06 -23.31 8.07
CA ASP A 98 -10.05 -24.22 8.63
C ASP A 98 -8.78 -24.32 7.78
N GLN A 99 -8.78 -23.74 6.57
CA GLN A 99 -7.61 -23.55 5.73
C GLN A 99 -6.77 -22.32 6.12
N ILE A 100 -7.22 -21.51 7.09
CA ILE A 100 -6.53 -20.31 7.54
C ILE A 100 -6.06 -20.45 9.00
N VAL A 101 -4.77 -20.29 9.24
CA VAL A 101 -4.16 -20.31 10.57
C VAL A 101 -3.62 -18.92 10.88
N ARG A 102 -4.14 -18.30 11.95
CA ARG A 102 -3.73 -16.96 12.41
C ARG A 102 -2.90 -17.08 13.67
N LYS A 103 -1.78 -16.36 13.74
CA LYS A 103 -0.90 -16.27 14.90
C LYS A 103 -0.58 -14.81 15.21
N ILE A 104 -0.32 -14.54 16.49
CA ILE A 104 0.16 -13.23 16.95
C ILE A 104 1.52 -13.46 17.60
N ALA A 105 2.51 -12.64 17.27
CA ALA A 105 3.85 -12.69 17.85
C ALA A 105 4.44 -11.29 18.00
N ASP A 106 5.17 -11.05 19.09
CA ASP A 106 5.99 -9.84 19.24
C ASP A 106 7.14 -9.90 18.22
N ASP A 107 7.24 -8.89 17.35
CA ASP A 107 8.25 -8.85 16.28
C ASP A 107 9.64 -8.42 16.78
N GLY A 108 9.74 -7.97 18.03
CA GLY A 108 11.00 -7.84 18.78
C GLY A 108 11.49 -9.14 19.41
N ASP A 109 10.67 -10.20 19.43
CA ASP A 109 11.00 -11.50 20.01
C ASP A 109 11.15 -12.57 18.90
N ALA A 110 12.41 -12.83 18.53
CA ALA A 110 12.75 -13.86 17.54
C ALA A 110 12.28 -15.27 17.95
N ALA A 111 12.26 -15.59 19.25
CA ALA A 111 11.80 -16.90 19.72
C ALA A 111 10.27 -17.04 19.64
N ALA A 112 9.54 -15.96 19.94
CA ALA A 112 8.08 -15.91 19.73
C ALA A 112 7.73 -16.05 18.25
N THR A 113 8.46 -15.33 17.38
CA THR A 113 8.32 -15.43 15.91
C THR A 113 8.59 -16.84 15.42
N GLU A 114 9.70 -17.45 15.83
CA GLU A 114 10.07 -18.82 15.44
C GLU A 114 9.00 -19.82 15.87
N LYS A 115 8.50 -19.69 17.10
CA LYS A 115 7.44 -20.55 17.63
C LYS A 115 6.16 -20.40 16.80
N ALA A 116 5.73 -19.18 16.49
CA ALA A 116 4.51 -18.94 15.71
C ALA A 116 4.61 -19.52 14.29
N ILE A 117 5.75 -19.38 13.62
CA ILE A 117 5.99 -19.99 12.30
C ILE A 117 5.96 -21.53 12.40
N LYS A 118 6.65 -22.11 13.39
CA LYS A 118 6.65 -23.57 13.60
C LYS A 118 5.27 -24.13 13.95
N ASP A 119 4.46 -23.39 14.70
CA ASP A 119 3.07 -23.75 14.98
C ASP A 119 2.27 -23.81 13.66
N CYS A 120 2.37 -22.80 12.78
CA CYS A 120 1.75 -22.81 11.45
C CYS A 120 2.18 -24.03 10.61
N ILE A 121 3.47 -24.37 10.59
CA ILE A 121 3.99 -25.57 9.90
C ILE A 121 3.39 -26.84 10.51
N SER A 122 3.33 -26.94 11.84
CA SER A 122 2.78 -28.11 12.53
C SER A 122 1.28 -28.31 12.25
N GLU A 123 0.56 -27.22 12.00
CA GLU A 123 -0.86 -27.22 11.62
C GLU A 123 -1.07 -27.48 10.13
N GLY A 124 0.01 -27.66 9.35
CA GLY A 124 -0.01 -28.07 7.95
C GLY A 124 -0.03 -26.92 6.94
N CYS A 125 0.34 -25.70 7.33
CA CYS A 125 0.39 -24.57 6.40
C CYS A 125 1.41 -24.82 5.29
N ASN A 126 1.01 -24.57 4.05
CA ASN A 126 1.87 -24.64 2.86
C ASN A 126 2.51 -23.30 2.54
N ILE A 127 1.83 -22.20 2.83
CA ILE A 127 2.35 -20.85 2.73
C ILE A 127 2.16 -20.12 4.06
N ILE A 128 3.17 -19.36 4.49
CA ILE A 128 3.14 -18.54 5.70
C ILE A 128 3.47 -17.09 5.34
N PHE A 129 2.51 -16.20 5.61
CA PHE A 129 2.71 -14.76 5.52
C PHE A 129 3.16 -14.21 6.87
N THR A 130 4.30 -13.52 6.89
CA THR A 130 4.79 -12.84 8.09
C THR A 130 4.71 -11.34 7.85
N THR A 131 3.82 -10.64 8.56
CA THR A 131 3.39 -9.30 8.15
C THR A 131 4.14 -8.15 8.80
N SER A 132 5.09 -8.37 9.72
CA SER A 132 5.86 -7.29 10.35
C SER A 132 7.33 -7.27 9.96
N TRP A 133 7.94 -6.09 10.04
CA TRP A 133 9.34 -5.89 9.71
C TRP A 133 10.25 -6.82 10.55
N GLY A 134 10.05 -6.85 11.88
CA GLY A 134 10.87 -7.64 12.81
C GLY A 134 10.89 -9.16 12.55
N TYR A 135 9.95 -9.69 11.77
CA TYR A 135 9.90 -11.12 11.46
C TYR A 135 10.91 -11.59 10.40
N MET A 136 11.57 -10.68 9.68
CA MET A 136 12.31 -11.00 8.46
C MET A 136 13.41 -12.06 8.66
N GLU A 137 14.33 -11.81 9.60
CA GLU A 137 15.51 -12.67 9.79
C GLU A 137 15.11 -14.09 10.21
N THR A 138 14.16 -14.20 11.14
CA THR A 138 13.62 -15.49 11.60
C THR A 138 12.92 -16.24 10.47
N THR A 139 12.14 -15.54 9.65
CA THR A 139 11.43 -16.12 8.50
C THR A 139 12.42 -16.64 7.46
N ALA A 140 13.45 -15.85 7.14
CA ALA A 140 14.52 -16.23 6.21
C ALA A 140 15.26 -17.50 6.70
N ALA A 141 15.61 -17.55 7.99
CA ALA A 141 16.30 -18.70 8.58
C ALA A 141 15.45 -19.98 8.58
N LEU A 142 14.13 -19.86 8.74
CA LEU A 142 13.22 -21.00 8.67
C LEU A 142 12.92 -21.42 7.23
N ALA A 143 12.88 -20.49 6.27
CA ALA A 143 12.71 -20.82 4.87
C ALA A 143 13.81 -21.77 4.34
N GLU A 144 15.04 -21.59 4.78
CA GLU A 144 16.15 -22.49 4.45
C GLU A 144 16.01 -23.88 5.10
N GLN A 145 15.34 -23.98 6.25
CA GLN A 145 15.10 -25.24 6.97
C GLN A 145 13.89 -26.02 6.45
N TYR A 146 12.90 -25.32 5.85
CA TYR A 146 11.64 -25.89 5.40
C TYR A 146 11.41 -25.59 3.90
N PRO A 147 12.20 -26.22 2.98
CA PRO A 147 12.13 -25.94 1.55
C PRO A 147 10.79 -26.29 0.88
N ASP A 148 9.98 -27.13 1.53
CA ASP A 148 8.65 -27.54 1.05
C ASP A 148 7.52 -26.58 1.48
N VAL A 149 7.83 -25.58 2.32
CA VAL A 149 6.89 -24.55 2.77
C VAL A 149 7.27 -23.23 2.09
N TYR A 150 6.27 -22.53 1.56
CA TYR A 150 6.42 -21.19 1.01
C TYR A 150 6.32 -20.14 2.12
N PHE A 151 7.11 -19.09 2.01
CA PHE A 151 7.19 -17.99 2.96
C PHE A 151 7.14 -16.69 2.16
N SER A 152 6.37 -15.73 2.67
CA SER A 152 6.24 -14.42 2.06
C SER A 152 6.27 -13.37 3.16
N HIS A 153 7.31 -12.55 3.18
CA HIS A 153 7.55 -11.56 4.22
C HIS A 153 7.18 -10.15 3.74
N GLY A 154 6.37 -9.43 4.52
CA GLY A 154 5.92 -8.08 4.21
C GLY A 154 6.92 -7.03 4.70
N THR A 155 7.10 -5.95 3.95
CA THR A 155 7.87 -4.72 4.30
C THR A 155 9.39 -4.84 4.42
N GLY A 156 9.94 -6.06 4.36
CA GLY A 156 11.39 -6.29 4.43
C GLY A 156 12.14 -6.24 3.10
N TYR A 157 13.31 -6.91 3.06
CA TYR A 157 14.13 -6.97 1.85
C TYR A 157 14.79 -8.34 1.59
N LEU A 158 14.85 -9.24 2.59
CA LEU A 158 15.42 -10.57 2.38
C LEU A 158 14.49 -11.44 1.54
N SER A 159 15.11 -12.26 0.70
CA SER A 159 14.46 -13.27 -0.14
C SER A 159 15.52 -14.30 -0.53
N ASN A 160 15.10 -15.50 -0.91
CA ASN A 160 16.00 -16.52 -1.45
C ASN A 160 15.68 -16.90 -2.91
N GLY A 161 14.69 -16.25 -3.53
CA GLY A 161 14.29 -16.47 -4.92
C GLY A 161 13.73 -17.88 -5.18
N LYS A 162 13.28 -18.58 -4.12
CA LYS A 162 12.78 -19.96 -4.18
C LYS A 162 11.47 -20.05 -3.41
N ASN A 163 11.51 -20.54 -2.18
CA ASN A 163 10.36 -20.67 -1.30
C ASN A 163 10.20 -19.47 -0.36
N PHE A 164 11.08 -18.45 -0.45
CA PHE A 164 10.98 -17.24 0.35
C PHE A 164 11.15 -15.99 -0.51
N ASN A 165 10.09 -15.18 -0.56
CA ASN A 165 10.10 -13.88 -1.19
C ASN A 165 9.73 -12.76 -0.20
N ASN A 166 10.04 -11.54 -0.61
CA ASN A 166 9.52 -10.33 -0.01
C ASN A 166 8.37 -9.76 -0.84
N TYR A 167 7.40 -9.14 -0.17
CA TYR A 167 6.36 -8.37 -0.82
C TYR A 167 6.19 -7.00 -0.17
N PHE A 168 5.98 -5.99 -1.02
CA PHE A 168 5.60 -4.66 -0.61
C PHE A 168 4.82 -3.98 -1.74
N GLY A 169 4.52 -2.68 -1.59
CA GLY A 169 3.79 -1.97 -2.63
C GLY A 169 4.19 -0.52 -2.83
N ARG A 170 3.79 -0.01 -3.99
CA ARG A 170 3.97 1.37 -4.44
C ARG A 170 2.99 2.32 -3.74
N ILE A 171 2.88 2.26 -2.41
CA ILE A 171 1.94 3.07 -1.62
C ILE A 171 2.12 4.57 -1.86
N TYR A 172 3.32 4.98 -2.26
CA TYR A 172 3.63 6.34 -2.70
C TYR A 172 2.70 6.83 -3.84
N GLN A 173 2.18 5.95 -4.70
CA GLN A 173 1.19 6.30 -5.73
C GLN A 173 -0.11 6.80 -5.09
N ALA A 174 -0.61 6.10 -4.06
CA ALA A 174 -1.79 6.54 -3.32
C ALA A 174 -1.51 7.78 -2.46
N ARG A 175 -0.29 7.91 -1.90
CA ARG A 175 0.14 9.12 -1.18
C ARG A 175 0.15 10.35 -2.08
N TYR A 176 0.58 10.21 -3.33
CA TYR A 176 0.51 11.30 -4.33
C TYR A 176 -0.94 11.75 -4.57
N LEU A 177 -1.87 10.80 -4.74
CA LEU A 177 -3.29 11.14 -4.91
C LEU A 177 -3.87 11.82 -3.67
N SER A 178 -3.55 11.36 -2.46
CA SER A 178 -4.03 12.02 -1.25
C SER A 178 -3.38 13.39 -1.00
N GLY A 179 -2.17 13.60 -1.53
CA GLY A 179 -1.53 14.92 -1.60
C GLY A 179 -2.31 15.90 -2.46
N ILE A 180 -2.81 15.47 -3.62
CA ILE A 180 -3.71 16.28 -4.46
C ILE A 180 -4.97 16.66 -3.68
N VAL A 181 -5.58 15.71 -2.97
CA VAL A 181 -6.76 15.97 -2.15
C VAL A 181 -6.46 16.99 -1.06
N ALA A 182 -5.35 16.85 -0.34
CA ALA A 182 -4.96 17.80 0.69
C ALA A 182 -4.66 19.20 0.13
N GLY A 183 -3.93 19.29 -0.99
CA GLY A 183 -3.57 20.55 -1.65
C GLY A 183 -4.77 21.33 -2.17
N MET A 184 -5.81 20.63 -2.67
CA MET A 184 -7.07 21.23 -3.10
C MET A 184 -7.94 21.74 -1.94
N ASN A 185 -7.77 21.19 -0.72
CA ASN A 185 -8.67 21.43 0.41
C ASN A 185 -8.06 22.30 1.53
N THR A 186 -6.74 22.51 1.54
CA THR A 186 -6.10 23.47 2.47
C THR A 186 -6.49 24.90 2.12
N LYS A 187 -6.73 25.72 3.15
CA LYS A 187 -6.99 27.16 3.06
C LYS A 187 -5.82 27.98 3.63
N SER A 188 -5.06 27.40 4.56
CA SER A 188 -3.92 28.04 5.22
C SER A 188 -2.60 27.85 4.46
N ASN A 189 -2.58 26.95 3.47
CA ASN A 189 -1.35 26.48 2.81
C ASN A 189 -0.36 25.80 3.78
N LYS A 190 -0.86 25.33 4.94
CA LYS A 190 -0.08 24.57 5.91
C LYS A 190 -0.74 23.22 6.15
N ILE A 191 -0.03 22.16 5.81
CA ILE A 191 -0.50 20.79 5.97
C ILE A 191 0.38 20.12 7.01
N GLY A 192 -0.22 19.52 8.03
CA GLY A 192 0.49 18.80 9.07
C GLY A 192 0.64 17.32 8.71
N TYR A 193 1.79 16.74 9.03
CA TYR A 193 2.08 15.33 8.79
C TYR A 193 2.73 14.70 10.04
N VAL A 194 2.06 13.73 10.66
CA VAL A 194 2.64 12.95 11.76
C VAL A 194 3.36 11.74 11.19
N ALA A 195 4.67 11.63 11.40
CA ALA A 195 5.51 10.58 10.81
C ALA A 195 6.08 9.64 11.88
N ALA A 196 5.98 8.32 11.65
CA ALA A 196 6.51 7.32 12.57
C ALA A 196 8.05 7.33 12.63
N GLN A 197 8.72 7.47 11.49
CA GLN A 197 10.17 7.40 11.35
C GLN A 197 10.71 8.62 10.58
N ASP A 198 12.00 8.91 10.73
CA ASP A 198 12.69 10.00 10.04
C ASP A 198 13.25 9.56 8.67
N SER A 199 14.14 10.38 8.11
CA SER A 199 14.77 10.15 6.80
C SER A 199 15.69 8.93 6.74
N SER A 200 15.90 8.21 7.85
CA SER A 200 16.53 6.88 7.83
C SER A 200 15.60 5.78 7.32
N ASN A 201 14.30 6.06 7.16
CA ASN A 201 13.29 5.12 6.66
C ASN A 201 12.67 5.63 5.35
N SER A 202 12.98 4.95 4.24
CA SER A 202 12.50 5.35 2.90
C SER A 202 11.01 5.08 2.67
N GLU A 203 10.38 4.16 3.39
CA GLU A 203 8.93 3.96 3.31
C GLU A 203 8.17 5.20 3.83
N VAL A 204 8.58 5.71 4.99
CA VAL A 204 7.97 6.92 5.57
C VAL A 204 8.31 8.14 4.73
N THR A 205 9.58 8.31 4.41
CA THR A 205 10.09 9.50 3.71
C THR A 205 9.60 9.57 2.26
N GLY A 206 9.67 8.47 1.51
CA GLY A 206 9.11 8.40 0.16
C GLY A 206 7.59 8.60 0.15
N GLY A 207 6.87 8.16 1.18
CA GLY A 207 5.45 8.46 1.34
C GLY A 207 5.17 9.96 1.54
N ILE A 208 5.96 10.63 2.39
CA ILE A 208 5.87 12.09 2.63
C ILE A 208 6.20 12.86 1.35
N ASP A 209 7.26 12.49 0.64
CA ASP A 209 7.69 13.19 -0.56
C ASP A 209 6.68 13.02 -1.71
N ALA A 210 6.15 11.82 -1.91
CA ALA A 210 5.09 11.59 -2.89
C ALA A 210 3.83 12.41 -2.59
N PHE A 211 3.43 12.47 -1.30
CA PHE A 211 2.35 13.33 -0.85
C PHE A 211 2.64 14.81 -1.14
N ALA A 212 3.85 15.27 -0.85
CA ALA A 212 4.26 16.65 -1.05
C ALA A 212 4.33 17.06 -2.53
N ILE A 213 4.77 16.17 -3.41
CA ILE A 213 4.71 16.32 -4.87
C ILE A 213 3.25 16.40 -5.33
N GLY A 214 2.37 15.56 -4.77
CA GLY A 214 0.93 15.60 -5.03
C GLY A 214 0.29 16.93 -4.64
N VAL A 215 0.62 17.45 -3.47
CA VAL A 215 0.20 18.79 -3.00
C VAL A 215 0.66 19.88 -3.96
N GLU A 216 1.95 19.92 -4.32
CA GLU A 216 2.51 20.96 -5.19
C GLU A 216 1.87 20.95 -6.58
N SER A 217 1.45 19.79 -7.09
CA SER A 217 0.84 19.66 -8.43
C SER A 217 -0.46 20.45 -8.59
N VAL A 218 -1.12 20.79 -7.49
CA VAL A 218 -2.38 21.57 -7.46
C VAL A 218 -2.29 22.86 -6.65
N ASN A 219 -1.35 22.95 -5.71
CA ASN A 219 -1.15 24.11 -4.86
C ASN A 219 0.36 24.30 -4.56
N SER A 220 1.02 25.13 -5.37
CA SER A 220 2.45 25.42 -5.24
C SER A 220 2.84 26.26 -4.02
N ASP A 221 1.86 26.89 -3.36
CA ASP A 221 2.11 27.73 -2.19
C ASP A 221 2.07 26.93 -0.87
N ALA A 222 1.52 25.71 -0.91
CA ALA A 222 1.37 24.85 0.26
C ALA A 222 2.70 24.27 0.75
N GLN A 223 2.83 24.17 2.07
CA GLN A 223 3.98 23.62 2.78
C GLN A 223 3.55 22.48 3.69
N ILE A 224 4.38 21.45 3.75
CA ILE A 224 4.14 20.25 4.57
C ILE A 224 5.01 20.36 5.81
N TYR A 225 4.40 20.33 6.99
CA TYR A 225 5.07 20.39 8.27
C TYR A 225 5.04 19.01 8.92
N VAL A 226 6.22 18.43 9.17
CA VAL A 226 6.35 17.06 9.65
C VAL A 226 6.85 17.05 11.09
N VAL A 227 6.18 16.29 11.96
CA VAL A 227 6.72 15.95 13.29
C VAL A 227 6.95 14.44 13.34
N VAL A 228 8.17 14.03 13.71
CA VAL A 228 8.57 12.62 13.78
C VAL A 228 8.43 12.09 15.20
N THR A 229 7.73 10.97 15.38
CA THR A 229 7.47 10.35 16.68
C THR A 229 8.52 9.29 17.08
N ASN A 230 9.29 8.78 16.13
CA ASN A 230 10.19 7.62 16.29
C ASN A 230 9.43 6.39 16.83
N SER A 231 8.18 6.22 16.43
CA SER A 231 7.33 5.07 16.77
C SER A 231 6.21 4.91 15.74
N TRP A 232 5.94 3.67 15.33
CA TRP A 232 4.77 3.33 14.50
C TRP A 232 3.46 3.46 15.25
N TYR A 233 3.49 3.17 16.55
CA TYR A 233 2.33 3.21 17.43
C TYR A 233 2.74 3.80 18.79
N ASP A 234 2.36 5.05 19.06
CA ASP A 234 2.58 5.73 20.34
C ASP A 234 1.53 6.84 20.52
N PRO A 235 0.36 6.53 21.12
CA PRO A 235 -0.74 7.49 21.24
C PRO A 235 -0.35 8.82 21.90
N ASP A 236 0.55 8.80 22.88
CA ASP A 236 0.98 10.02 23.59
C ASP A 236 1.89 10.89 22.71
N LYS A 237 2.82 10.30 21.96
CA LYS A 237 3.66 11.05 21.02
C LYS A 237 2.89 11.53 19.80
N GLU A 238 2.01 10.71 19.24
CA GLU A 238 1.14 11.08 18.12
C GLU A 238 0.22 12.23 18.51
N LYS A 239 -0.24 12.26 19.77
CA LYS A 239 -0.96 13.39 20.33
C LYS A 239 -0.12 14.65 20.39
N ALA A 240 1.05 14.61 21.02
CA ALA A 240 1.91 15.77 21.15
C ALA A 240 2.32 16.33 19.78
N ALA A 241 2.60 15.45 18.81
CA ALA A 241 2.91 15.81 17.43
C ALA A 241 1.72 16.52 16.75
N SER A 242 0.52 15.96 16.89
CA SER A 242 -0.70 16.52 16.30
C SER A 242 -1.05 17.89 16.89
N GLU A 243 -1.01 18.04 18.22
CA GLU A 243 -1.25 19.31 18.92
C GLU A 243 -0.30 20.40 18.40
N LYS A 244 0.99 20.08 18.28
CA LYS A 244 2.01 21.00 17.78
C LYS A 244 1.73 21.47 16.35
N LEU A 245 1.41 20.56 15.44
CA LEU A 245 1.10 20.89 14.05
C LEU A 245 -0.17 21.75 13.91
N LEU A 246 -1.21 21.42 14.69
CA LEU A 246 -2.47 22.17 14.71
C LEU A 246 -2.28 23.57 15.30
N ASP A 247 -1.49 23.71 16.36
CA ASP A 247 -1.16 25.00 16.97
C ASP A 247 -0.29 25.89 16.04
N MET A 248 0.43 25.31 15.08
CA MET A 248 1.11 26.03 13.99
C MET A 248 0.17 26.54 12.88
N GLY A 249 -1.11 26.17 12.96
CA GLY A 249 -2.15 26.56 12.01
C GLY A 249 -2.28 25.62 10.80
N CYS A 250 -1.83 24.36 10.92
CA CYS A 250 -2.13 23.37 9.89
C CYS A 250 -3.64 23.10 9.84
N ASP A 251 -4.23 23.08 8.64
CA ASP A 251 -5.68 22.92 8.45
C ASP A 251 -6.08 21.65 7.67
N VAL A 252 -5.09 20.84 7.33
CA VAL A 252 -5.23 19.46 6.88
C VAL A 252 -4.18 18.63 7.60
N MET A 253 -4.57 17.51 8.20
CA MET A 253 -3.69 16.59 8.92
C MET A 253 -3.58 15.24 8.18
N ALA A 254 -2.37 14.87 7.79
CA ALA A 254 -2.04 13.55 7.26
C ALA A 254 -1.16 12.78 8.26
N GLN A 255 -1.03 11.46 8.08
CA GLN A 255 -0.20 10.64 8.95
C GLN A 255 0.46 9.45 8.25
N HIS A 256 1.55 9.00 8.85
CA HIS A 256 2.20 7.71 8.63
C HIS A 256 2.56 7.11 10.00
N CYS A 257 1.53 6.87 10.81
CA CYS A 257 1.53 6.19 12.10
C CYS A 257 0.19 5.45 12.26
N ASP A 258 0.09 4.56 13.25
CA ASP A 258 -0.92 3.51 13.27
C ASP A 258 -2.11 3.77 14.21
N THR A 259 -2.12 4.87 14.97
CA THR A 259 -3.31 5.22 15.78
C THR A 259 -4.26 6.14 15.02
N PRO A 260 -5.57 6.17 15.37
CA PRO A 260 -6.51 7.12 14.80
C PRO A 260 -6.36 8.55 15.36
N TYR A 261 -5.40 8.78 16.27
CA TYR A 261 -5.35 10.00 17.06
C TYR A 261 -5.16 11.28 16.23
N PRO A 262 -4.22 11.36 15.26
CA PRO A 262 -4.06 12.58 14.46
C PRO A 262 -5.34 13.00 13.74
N GLN A 263 -6.11 12.04 13.22
CA GLN A 263 -7.38 12.33 12.55
C GLN A 263 -8.47 12.77 13.53
N THR A 264 -8.61 12.06 14.66
CA THR A 264 -9.66 12.41 15.64
C THR A 264 -9.45 13.79 16.25
N LEU A 265 -8.19 14.18 16.52
CA LEU A 265 -7.87 15.53 16.97
C LEU A 265 -8.07 16.57 15.85
N ALA A 266 -7.77 16.26 14.59
CA ALA A 266 -8.08 17.14 13.45
C ALA A 266 -9.58 17.47 13.40
N GLN A 267 -10.43 16.46 13.53
CA GLN A 267 -11.88 16.64 13.61
C GLN A 267 -12.29 17.50 14.82
N GLU A 268 -11.72 17.23 16.00
CA GLU A 268 -12.02 17.98 17.23
C GLU A 268 -11.62 19.47 17.11
N ARG A 269 -10.55 19.77 16.37
CA ARG A 269 -10.12 21.14 16.04
C ARG A 269 -10.88 21.75 14.86
N GLY A 270 -11.78 21.00 14.21
CA GLY A 270 -12.57 21.47 13.07
C GLY A 270 -11.75 21.66 11.79
N VAL A 271 -10.67 20.90 11.63
CA VAL A 271 -9.84 20.89 10.42
C VAL A 271 -9.91 19.53 9.72
N TYR A 272 -9.42 19.44 8.48
CA TYR A 272 -9.55 18.23 7.69
C TYR A 272 -8.48 17.17 7.99
N GLY A 273 -8.77 15.93 7.60
CA GLY A 273 -7.91 14.78 7.77
C GLY A 273 -7.71 13.98 6.49
N ILE A 274 -6.53 13.35 6.35
CA ILE A 274 -6.23 12.30 5.38
C ILE A 274 -5.89 11.04 6.17
N GLY A 275 -6.77 10.05 6.11
CA GLY A 275 -6.58 8.80 6.84
C GLY A 275 -5.50 7.90 6.24
N TYR A 276 -5.08 6.90 7.02
CA TYR A 276 -4.05 5.94 6.61
C TYR A 276 -4.34 4.53 7.14
N ASN A 277 -3.87 3.53 6.41
CA ASN A 277 -4.07 2.09 6.57
C ASN A 277 -5.50 1.62 6.25
N SER A 278 -6.53 2.23 6.84
CA SER A 278 -7.95 1.87 6.65
C SER A 278 -8.83 3.10 6.39
N ASP A 279 -10.12 2.89 6.04
CA ASP A 279 -11.06 4.00 5.87
C ASP A 279 -11.35 4.66 7.23
N MET A 280 -10.82 5.86 7.41
CA MET A 280 -10.93 6.60 8.66
C MET A 280 -12.16 7.50 8.72
N SER A 281 -13.02 7.46 7.69
CA SER A 281 -14.31 8.15 7.73
C SER A 281 -15.25 7.54 8.77
N LYS A 282 -14.97 6.33 9.26
CA LYS A 282 -15.72 5.66 10.34
C LYS A 282 -15.48 6.36 11.68
N GLU A 283 -14.24 6.75 11.95
CA GLU A 283 -13.83 7.45 13.16
C GLU A 283 -14.03 8.96 13.02
N THR A 284 -13.85 9.49 11.81
CA THR A 284 -13.82 10.94 11.54
C THR A 284 -14.71 11.35 10.36
N PRO A 285 -16.03 11.12 10.44
CA PRO A 285 -16.96 11.33 9.32
C PRO A 285 -17.10 12.79 8.87
N ASP A 286 -16.78 13.75 9.74
CA ASP A 286 -16.97 15.18 9.47
C ASP A 286 -15.68 15.86 8.97
N SER A 287 -14.52 15.17 9.02
CA SER A 287 -13.23 15.75 8.64
C SER A 287 -12.40 14.91 7.67
N CYS A 288 -12.59 13.59 7.61
CA CYS A 288 -11.84 12.73 6.70
C CYS A 288 -12.17 13.05 5.25
N LEU A 289 -11.20 13.55 4.48
CA LEU A 289 -11.38 13.84 3.05
C LEU A 289 -11.28 12.56 2.21
N THR A 290 -10.37 11.67 2.59
CA THR A 290 -10.10 10.34 2.01
C THR A 290 -9.08 9.62 2.91
N SER A 291 -8.92 8.30 2.73
CA SER A 291 -7.88 7.49 3.36
C SER A 291 -6.97 6.86 2.33
N VAL A 292 -5.66 6.84 2.59
CA VAL A 292 -4.70 6.00 1.86
C VAL A 292 -4.77 4.58 2.40
N ILE A 293 -5.08 3.60 1.55
CA ILE A 293 -5.39 2.23 1.96
C ILE A 293 -4.54 1.18 1.24
N TRP A 294 -4.32 0.07 1.95
CA TRP A 294 -3.75 -1.15 1.42
C TRP A 294 -4.86 -2.17 1.15
N ASN A 295 -4.86 -2.75 -0.05
CA ASN A 295 -5.67 -3.91 -0.40
C ASN A 295 -4.76 -5.15 -0.50
N TRP A 296 -4.35 -5.67 0.67
CA TRP A 296 -3.49 -6.85 0.74
C TRP A 296 -4.12 -8.10 0.11
N SER A 297 -5.45 -8.13 -0.07
CA SER A 297 -6.13 -9.25 -0.73
C SER A 297 -5.63 -9.45 -2.16
N ALA A 298 -5.23 -8.38 -2.87
CA ALA A 298 -4.68 -8.46 -4.22
C ALA A 298 -3.45 -9.36 -4.27
N TYR A 299 -2.48 -9.09 -3.38
CA TYR A 299 -1.26 -9.87 -3.32
C TYR A 299 -1.49 -11.27 -2.75
N TYR A 300 -2.21 -11.42 -1.64
CA TYR A 300 -2.46 -12.74 -1.04
C TYR A 300 -3.19 -13.67 -2.00
N THR A 301 -4.19 -13.17 -2.72
CA THR A 301 -4.90 -13.94 -3.76
C THR A 301 -3.93 -14.38 -4.86
N SER A 302 -3.11 -13.46 -5.37
CA SER A 302 -2.12 -13.76 -6.41
C SER A 302 -1.10 -14.81 -5.96
N ALA A 303 -0.51 -14.62 -4.78
CA ALA A 303 0.48 -15.50 -4.17
C ALA A 303 -0.07 -16.93 -3.99
N VAL A 304 -1.20 -17.08 -3.30
CA VAL A 304 -1.81 -18.39 -3.05
C VAL A 304 -2.25 -19.06 -4.35
N LYS A 305 -2.83 -18.31 -5.29
CA LYS A 305 -3.24 -18.82 -6.61
C LYS A 305 -2.04 -19.33 -7.42
N SER A 306 -0.89 -18.65 -7.34
CA SER A 306 0.33 -19.12 -8.03
C SER A 306 0.84 -20.45 -7.48
N ILE A 307 0.74 -20.69 -6.16
CA ILE A 307 1.08 -21.98 -5.54
C ILE A 307 0.08 -23.05 -5.96
N ILE A 308 -1.21 -22.73 -5.99
CA ILE A 308 -2.25 -23.66 -6.45
C ILE A 308 -1.99 -24.10 -7.89
N ASN A 309 -1.58 -23.17 -8.75
CA ASN A 309 -1.31 -23.41 -10.15
C ASN A 309 0.09 -24.01 -10.42
N GLY A 310 0.96 -24.09 -9.41
CA GLY A 310 2.36 -24.53 -9.58
C GLY A 310 3.22 -23.54 -10.37
N THR A 311 2.87 -22.25 -10.34
CA THR A 311 3.56 -21.16 -11.05
C THR A 311 4.33 -20.22 -10.11
N TRP A 312 4.41 -20.52 -8.82
CA TRP A 312 5.25 -19.76 -7.88
C TRP A 312 6.72 -19.81 -8.30
N ASP A 313 7.35 -18.65 -8.41
CA ASP A 313 8.75 -18.51 -8.86
C ASP A 313 9.69 -17.92 -7.79
N GLY A 314 9.15 -17.53 -6.63
CA GLY A 314 9.92 -16.94 -5.53
C GLY A 314 10.41 -15.52 -5.77
N SER A 315 9.94 -14.84 -6.82
CA SER A 315 10.28 -13.44 -7.08
C SER A 315 9.67 -12.51 -6.05
N ASN A 316 10.37 -11.41 -5.76
CA ASN A 316 9.83 -10.35 -4.90
C ASN A 316 8.67 -9.65 -5.60
N TYR A 317 7.67 -9.27 -4.83
CA TYR A 317 6.49 -8.58 -5.32
C TYR A 317 6.51 -7.10 -4.95
N TYR A 318 6.30 -6.23 -5.95
CA TYR A 318 6.20 -4.79 -5.76
C TYR A 318 5.10 -4.17 -6.63
N GLY A 319 3.86 -4.44 -6.24
CA GLY A 319 2.66 -3.97 -6.95
C GLY A 319 2.22 -2.57 -6.56
N GLY A 320 1.37 -1.95 -7.36
CA GLY A 320 0.81 -0.63 -7.13
C GLY A 320 -0.68 -0.55 -7.41
N MET A 321 -1.13 0.61 -7.90
CA MET A 321 -2.52 0.85 -8.24
C MET A 321 -3.00 -0.04 -9.41
N ALA A 322 -2.12 -0.39 -10.34
CA ALA A 322 -2.46 -1.24 -11.49
C ALA A 322 -2.87 -2.66 -11.07
N GLU A 323 -2.24 -3.18 -10.01
CA GLU A 323 -2.58 -4.47 -9.40
C GLU A 323 -3.71 -4.34 -8.36
N GLY A 324 -4.23 -3.13 -8.14
CA GLY A 324 -5.25 -2.86 -7.12
C GLY A 324 -4.76 -3.03 -5.68
N LEU A 325 -3.44 -3.06 -5.46
CA LEU A 325 -2.82 -3.26 -4.13
C LEU A 325 -2.93 -2.03 -3.24
N VAL A 326 -2.87 -0.84 -3.83
CA VAL A 326 -2.88 0.44 -3.12
C VAL A 326 -3.87 1.39 -3.78
N GLY A 327 -4.47 2.26 -2.98
CA GLY A 327 -5.40 3.26 -3.47
C GLY A 327 -5.80 4.25 -2.40
N ILE A 328 -6.78 5.08 -2.72
CA ILE A 328 -7.45 5.94 -1.76
C ILE A 328 -8.94 5.58 -1.69
N THR A 329 -9.56 5.78 -0.53
CA THR A 329 -11.01 5.60 -0.39
C THR A 329 -11.76 6.68 -1.18
N ASN A 330 -13.07 6.49 -1.33
CA ASN A 330 -13.92 7.51 -1.94
C ASN A 330 -13.74 8.87 -1.27
N LEU A 331 -13.72 9.93 -2.07
CA LEU A 331 -13.63 11.27 -1.54
C LEU A 331 -14.90 11.62 -0.76
N ALA A 332 -14.73 12.34 0.34
CA ALA A 332 -15.86 12.86 1.10
C ALA A 332 -16.73 13.80 0.25
N SER A 333 -18.03 13.84 0.53
CA SER A 333 -18.97 14.69 -0.22
C SER A 333 -18.74 16.19 -0.06
N PHE A 334 -17.92 16.59 0.91
CA PHE A 334 -17.58 17.97 1.24
C PHE A 334 -16.18 18.41 0.76
N VAL A 335 -15.48 17.60 -0.04
CA VAL A 335 -14.24 18.05 -0.69
C VAL A 335 -14.50 19.26 -1.59
N ALA A 336 -13.48 20.09 -1.80
CA ALA A 336 -13.54 21.23 -2.69
C ALA A 336 -13.92 20.83 -4.13
N ASP A 337 -14.66 21.70 -4.82
CA ASP A 337 -15.05 21.51 -6.22
C ASP A 337 -13.83 21.21 -7.10
N GLY A 338 -13.94 20.21 -7.97
CA GLY A 338 -12.86 19.79 -8.88
C GLY A 338 -11.84 18.83 -8.26
N THR A 339 -11.90 18.53 -6.95
CA THR A 339 -10.96 17.59 -6.32
C THR A 339 -11.04 16.19 -6.95
N GLN A 340 -12.24 15.65 -7.16
CA GLN A 340 -12.43 14.34 -7.80
C GLN A 340 -11.86 14.30 -9.22
N GLU A 341 -12.08 15.35 -10.03
CA GLU A 341 -11.56 15.43 -11.39
C GLU A 341 -10.02 15.38 -11.40
N LYS A 342 -9.35 16.09 -10.47
CA LYS A 342 -7.88 16.07 -10.35
C LYS A 342 -7.35 14.70 -9.93
N VAL A 343 -8.07 14.01 -9.03
CA VAL A 343 -7.72 12.64 -8.62
C VAL A 343 -7.90 11.66 -9.78
N ASP A 344 -8.97 11.78 -10.56
CA ASP A 344 -9.25 10.90 -11.71
C ASP A 344 -8.19 11.10 -12.82
N GLU A 345 -7.84 12.35 -13.12
CA GLU A 345 -6.76 12.70 -14.05
C GLU A 345 -5.41 12.09 -13.63
N ALA A 346 -5.05 12.26 -12.36
CA ALA A 346 -3.82 11.71 -11.79
C ALA A 346 -3.82 10.18 -11.79
N THR A 347 -4.94 9.56 -11.45
CA THR A 347 -5.12 8.10 -11.46
C THR A 347 -4.91 7.55 -12.87
N ALA A 348 -5.56 8.14 -13.89
CA ALA A 348 -5.38 7.72 -15.27
C ALA A 348 -3.93 7.91 -15.76
N SER A 349 -3.27 8.98 -15.33
CA SER A 349 -1.86 9.25 -15.66
C SER A 349 -0.92 8.21 -15.05
N ILE A 350 -1.13 7.82 -13.79
CA ILE A 350 -0.36 6.77 -13.12
C ILE A 350 -0.60 5.42 -13.78
N LEU A 351 -1.86 5.04 -14.01
CA LEU A 351 -2.20 3.73 -14.59
C LEU A 351 -1.73 3.58 -16.04
N SER A 352 -1.59 4.68 -16.78
CA SER A 352 -1.03 4.67 -18.14
C SER A 352 0.51 4.75 -18.18
N GLY A 353 1.17 4.94 -17.03
CA GLY A 353 2.62 5.14 -16.92
C GLY A 353 3.11 6.52 -17.38
N GLN A 354 2.18 7.47 -17.58
CA GLN A 354 2.49 8.84 -17.98
C GLN A 354 2.97 9.70 -16.81
N ASN A 355 2.69 9.27 -15.58
CA ASN A 355 3.19 9.83 -14.33
C ASN A 355 3.61 8.69 -13.39
N ASN A 356 4.88 8.64 -13.01
CA ASN A 356 5.41 7.65 -12.06
C ASN A 356 5.73 8.25 -10.68
N VAL A 357 5.18 9.44 -10.40
CA VAL A 357 5.32 10.27 -9.18
C VAL A 357 6.72 10.87 -9.03
N PHE A 358 7.77 10.04 -9.02
CA PHE A 358 9.16 10.47 -8.88
C PHE A 358 9.83 10.66 -10.25
N ASP A 359 9.20 11.46 -11.10
CA ASP A 359 9.68 11.76 -12.45
C ASP A 359 10.52 13.03 -12.50
N GLY A 360 11.53 13.03 -13.36
CA GLY A 360 12.28 14.21 -13.73
C GLY A 360 13.32 14.64 -12.69
N VAL A 361 13.49 15.96 -12.61
CA VAL A 361 14.49 16.61 -11.75
C VAL A 361 13.77 17.14 -10.51
N LEU A 362 14.02 16.51 -9.37
CA LEU A 362 13.41 16.83 -8.09
C LEU A 362 14.36 17.68 -7.25
N LYS A 363 13.82 18.64 -6.50
CA LYS A 363 14.59 19.44 -5.55
C LYS A 363 14.28 19.01 -4.13
N THR A 364 15.32 18.85 -3.32
CA THR A 364 15.17 18.57 -1.89
C THR A 364 14.98 19.87 -1.10
N ASN A 365 14.54 19.77 0.15
CA ASN A 365 14.44 20.89 1.08
C ASN A 365 15.81 21.46 1.51
N THR A 366 16.90 20.74 1.24
CA THR A 366 18.28 21.21 1.41
C THR A 366 18.83 21.88 0.15
N GLY A 367 18.07 21.90 -0.95
CA GLY A 367 18.46 22.50 -2.23
C GLY A 367 19.26 21.57 -3.15
N GLU A 368 19.40 20.30 -2.79
CA GLU A 368 20.01 19.28 -3.65
C GLU A 368 19.08 18.90 -4.80
N THR A 369 19.65 18.35 -5.85
CA THR A 369 18.92 17.91 -7.05
C THR A 369 19.02 16.40 -7.18
N ILE A 370 17.87 15.74 -7.28
CA ILE A 370 17.72 14.29 -7.41
C ILE A 370 17.04 13.97 -8.75
N GLY A 371 17.37 12.82 -9.33
CA GLY A 371 16.80 12.37 -10.60
C GLY A 371 17.39 13.07 -11.84
N ALA A 372 16.76 12.85 -12.98
CA ALA A 372 17.20 13.36 -14.27
C ALA A 372 16.00 13.63 -15.19
N GLU A 373 16.14 14.57 -16.12
CA GLU A 373 15.07 14.89 -17.07
C GLU A 373 14.61 13.65 -17.85
N ASN A 374 13.29 13.46 -17.96
CA ASN A 374 12.65 12.33 -18.66
C ASN A 374 13.02 10.95 -18.11
N GLN A 375 13.45 10.86 -16.84
CA GLN A 375 13.68 9.61 -16.13
C GLN A 375 12.81 9.54 -14.88
N THR A 376 12.44 8.33 -14.50
CA THR A 376 11.82 8.01 -13.21
C THR A 376 12.90 7.44 -12.30
N LEU A 377 12.85 7.76 -11.00
CA LEU A 377 13.67 7.03 -10.02
C LEU A 377 13.32 5.54 -10.06
N ASP A 378 14.34 4.67 -10.01
CA ASP A 378 14.11 3.24 -9.96
C ASP A 378 13.53 2.79 -8.61
N ASP A 379 12.89 1.61 -8.61
CA ASP A 379 12.22 1.07 -7.43
C ASP A 379 13.17 0.89 -6.24
N ALA A 380 14.42 0.52 -6.47
CA ALA A 380 15.39 0.33 -5.39
C ALA A 380 15.72 1.66 -4.72
N THR A 381 15.83 2.74 -5.50
CA THR A 381 15.98 4.10 -5.00
C THR A 381 14.73 4.54 -4.24
N ILE A 382 13.52 4.28 -4.74
CA ILE A 382 12.28 4.68 -4.05
C ILE A 382 12.12 3.94 -2.71
N THR A 383 12.38 2.63 -2.70
CA THR A 383 12.15 1.75 -1.53
C THR A 383 13.25 1.78 -0.49
N GLY A 384 14.47 2.20 -0.83
CA GLY A 384 15.59 2.20 0.12
C GLY A 384 16.60 3.33 -0.03
N GLY A 385 16.44 4.20 -1.02
CA GLY A 385 17.36 5.30 -1.34
C GLY A 385 16.82 6.70 -1.08
N ILE A 386 15.50 6.85 -0.81
CA ILE A 386 14.91 8.12 -0.40
C ILE A 386 15.24 8.35 1.07
N ASN A 387 16.23 9.19 1.31
CA ASN A 387 16.73 9.61 2.63
C ASN A 387 16.84 11.15 2.73
N TRP A 388 16.09 11.83 1.87
CA TRP A 388 15.99 13.28 1.72
C TRP A 388 14.51 13.64 1.73
N TYR A 389 14.19 14.92 1.92
CA TYR A 389 12.81 15.41 1.85
C TYR A 389 12.65 16.36 0.67
N TYR A 390 11.47 16.34 0.04
CA TYR A 390 11.11 17.21 -1.08
C TYR A 390 11.04 18.69 -0.66
N HIS A 391 11.22 19.63 -1.60
CA HIS A 391 11.55 21.03 -1.27
C HIS A 391 10.53 21.80 -0.42
N ASN A 392 9.25 21.43 -0.48
CA ASN A 392 8.17 22.04 0.31
C ASN A 392 7.91 21.31 1.64
N VAL A 393 8.78 20.37 2.05
CA VAL A 393 8.69 19.62 3.30
C VAL A 393 9.59 20.25 4.37
N ASN A 394 8.99 20.57 5.51
CA ASN A 394 9.60 21.23 6.66
C ASN A 394 9.53 20.31 7.89
N ILE A 395 10.67 19.85 8.39
CA ILE A 395 10.73 19.06 9.61
C ILE A 395 10.67 19.98 10.83
N VAL A 396 9.78 19.68 11.77
CA VAL A 396 9.50 20.52 12.94
C VAL A 396 10.05 19.86 14.21
N GLU A 397 11.15 20.42 14.74
CA GLU A 397 11.85 19.97 15.97
C GLU A 397 11.02 20.06 17.23
#